data_AF-X1S8N8-F1
#
_entry.id   AF-X1S8N8-F1
#
_cell.length_a   1.000
_cell.length_b   1.000
_cell.length_c   1.000
_cell.angle_alpha   90.00
_cell.angle_beta   90.00
_cell.angle_gamma   90.00
#
_symmetry.space_group_name_H-M   'P 1'
#
loop_
_entity.id
_entity.type
_entity.pdbx_description
1 polymer ?
#
loop_
_entity_poly.entity_id
_entity_poly.type
_entity_poly.pdbx_seq_one_letter_code
_entity_poly.pdbx_strand_id
1 'polypeptide(L)'
;MLKVGITGGIGSGKSMVCEIFKKIGVPVYHADLEARNLMASNAQIIDQLTSIFGKKIYRQNKLDRERLATLIFNDEKKIKKVNLIVHPIVFEHFLSWAELHNEYSYVIKEAAILFESGADKHLDKIITVSAPEA
;
A
#
# COMPACT_ATOMS: atom_id res chain seq x y z
N MET A 1 -6.53 3.74 19.85
CA MET A 1 -6.93 4.45 18.61
C MET A 1 -7.47 3.44 17.61
N LEU A 2 -8.58 3.75 16.93
CA LEU A 2 -9.18 2.89 15.90
C LEU A 2 -8.41 2.96 14.57
N LYS A 3 -8.25 1.83 13.89
CA LYS A 3 -7.65 1.70 12.56
C LYS A 3 -8.75 1.38 11.56
N VAL A 4 -9.07 2.34 10.69
CA VAL A 4 -10.17 2.22 9.73
C VAL A 4 -9.62 1.99 8.33
N GLY A 5 -10.08 0.95 7.64
CA GLY A 5 -9.77 0.72 6.23
C GLY A 5 -10.69 1.51 5.32
N ILE A 6 -10.14 2.09 4.25
CA ILE A 6 -10.92 2.53 3.09
C ILE A 6 -10.52 1.68 1.88
N THR A 7 -11.52 1.09 1.23
CA THR A 7 -11.34 0.29 0.01
C THR A 7 -12.47 0.54 -0.98
N GLY A 8 -12.47 -0.14 -2.13
CA GLY A 8 -13.36 0.11 -3.25
C GLY A 8 -12.71 -0.14 -4.60
N GLY A 9 -13.54 -0.36 -5.64
CA GLY A 9 -13.08 -0.64 -7.01
C GLY A 9 -12.31 0.52 -7.66
N ILE A 10 -11.68 0.25 -8.80
CA ILE A 10 -11.12 1.29 -9.67
C ILE A 10 -12.25 2.23 -10.09
N GLY A 11 -12.01 3.54 -10.06
CA GLY A 11 -13.02 4.54 -10.44
C GLY A 11 -14.09 4.83 -9.38
N SER A 12 -14.10 4.14 -8.23
CA SER A 12 -15.17 4.35 -7.23
C SER A 12 -15.08 5.66 -6.44
N GLY A 13 -14.00 6.42 -6.59
CA GLY A 13 -13.82 7.70 -5.88
C GLY A 13 -13.18 7.59 -4.49
N LYS A 14 -12.54 6.47 -4.14
CA LYS A 14 -11.78 6.31 -2.87
C LYS A 14 -10.90 7.50 -2.53
N SER A 15 -10.10 7.97 -3.49
CA SER A 15 -9.18 9.09 -3.29
C SER A 15 -9.92 10.36 -2.89
N MET A 16 -11.10 10.62 -3.46
CA MET A 16 -11.94 11.76 -3.07
C MET A 16 -12.45 11.62 -1.62
N VAL A 17 -12.90 10.43 -1.23
CA VAL A 17 -13.33 10.17 0.15
C VAL A 17 -12.17 10.37 1.14
N CYS A 18 -10.97 9.91 0.80
CA CYS A 18 -9.77 10.15 1.61
C CYS A 18 -9.42 11.64 1.74
N GLU A 19 -9.53 12.42 0.67
CA GLU A 19 -9.31 13.86 0.72
C GLU A 19 -10.33 14.58 1.62
N ILE A 20 -11.58 14.12 1.65
CA ILE A 20 -12.59 14.64 2.58
C ILE A 20 -12.17 14.37 4.03
N PHE A 21 -11.72 13.16 4.36
CA PHE A 21 -11.23 12.83 5.70
C PHE A 21 -10.02 13.67 6.11
N LYS A 22 -9.05 13.88 5.21
CA LYS A 22 -7.92 14.78 5.47
C LYS A 22 -8.37 16.21 5.78
N LYS A 23 -9.34 16.73 5.02
CA LYS A 23 -9.87 18.10 5.20
C LYS A 23 -10.57 18.30 6.55
N ILE A 24 -11.13 17.25 7.14
CA ILE A 24 -11.73 17.29 8.48
C ILE A 24 -10.73 16.90 9.59
N GLY A 25 -9.43 16.84 9.27
CA GLY A 25 -8.36 16.62 10.24
C GLY A 25 -8.08 15.16 10.57
N VAL A 26 -8.54 14.20 9.77
CA VAL A 26 -8.28 12.78 10.01
C VAL A 26 -7.05 12.33 9.23
N PRO A 27 -6.03 11.74 9.88
CA PRO A 27 -4.85 11.24 9.18
C PRO A 27 -5.21 10.06 8.27
N VAL A 28 -4.68 10.10 7.04
CA VAL A 28 -4.89 9.06 6.03
C VAL A 28 -3.55 8.53 5.54
N TYR A 29 -3.34 7.23 5.74
CA TYR A 29 -2.23 6.45 5.22
C TYR A 29 -2.59 5.84 3.87
N HIS A 30 -1.83 6.17 2.82
CA HIS A 30 -2.03 5.62 1.49
C HIS A 30 -1.08 4.44 1.25
N ALA A 31 -1.58 3.21 1.40
CA ALA A 31 -0.73 2.02 1.34
C ALA A 31 -0.01 1.86 -0.01
N ASP A 32 -0.67 2.20 -1.11
CA ASP A 32 -0.07 2.10 -2.45
C ASP A 32 1.02 3.14 -2.69
N LEU A 33 0.90 4.32 -2.08
CA LEU A 33 1.95 5.35 -2.14
C LEU A 33 3.15 4.92 -1.31
N GLU A 34 2.92 4.49 -0.07
CA GLU A 34 4.00 4.10 0.83
C GLU A 34 4.71 2.83 0.37
N ALA A 35 3.99 1.86 -0.21
CA ALA A 35 4.61 0.72 -0.87
C ALA A 35 5.61 1.15 -1.94
N ARG A 36 5.29 2.19 -2.73
CA ARG A 36 6.20 2.72 -3.77
C ARG A 36 7.41 3.39 -3.16
N ASN A 37 7.22 4.18 -2.11
CA ASN A 37 8.30 4.84 -1.40
C ASN A 37 9.26 3.79 -0.80
N LEU A 38 8.71 2.81 -0.09
CA LEU A 38 9.46 1.73 0.55
C LEU A 38 10.20 0.86 -0.46
N MET A 39 9.62 0.55 -1.62
CA MET A 39 10.32 -0.18 -2.68
C MET A 39 11.55 0.56 -3.24
N ALA A 40 11.61 1.88 -3.07
CA ALA A 40 12.74 2.71 -3.49
C ALA A 40 13.74 3.03 -2.36
N SER A 41 13.34 2.92 -1.09
CA SER A 41 14.16 3.37 0.06
C SER A 41 14.48 2.29 1.09
N ASN A 42 13.65 1.24 1.20
CA ASN A 42 13.83 0.22 2.22
C ASN A 42 14.86 -0.83 1.75
N ALA A 43 15.98 -0.92 2.45
CA ALA A 43 17.09 -1.82 2.12
C ALA A 43 16.65 -3.29 2.02
N GLN A 44 15.79 -3.76 2.94
CA GLN A 44 15.30 -5.15 2.93
C GLN A 44 14.49 -5.45 1.68
N ILE A 45 13.60 -4.54 1.25
CA ILE A 45 12.84 -4.71 0.00
C ILE A 45 13.81 -4.73 -1.20
N ILE A 46 14.74 -3.77 -1.24
CA ILE A 46 15.69 -3.62 -2.34
C ILE A 46 16.54 -4.89 -2.50
N ASP A 47 17.06 -5.42 -1.41
CA ASP A 47 17.89 -6.62 -1.41
C ASP A 47 17.10 -7.86 -1.86
N GLN A 48 15.88 -8.06 -1.34
CA GLN A 48 15.04 -9.20 -1.69
C GLN A 48 14.57 -9.14 -3.15
N LEU A 49 14.14 -7.96 -3.63
CA LEU A 49 13.75 -7.79 -5.03
C LEU A 49 14.96 -7.93 -5.98
N THR A 50 16.12 -7.41 -5.59
CA THR A 50 17.36 -7.55 -6.36
C THR A 50 17.82 -9.00 -6.45
N SER A 51 17.66 -9.79 -5.39
CA SER A 51 17.97 -11.22 -5.38
C SER A 51 17.12 -12.01 -6.37
N ILE A 52 15.83 -11.65 -6.51
CA ILE A 52 14.87 -12.39 -7.35
C ILE A 52 14.90 -11.94 -8.82
N PHE A 53 14.95 -10.62 -9.05
CA PHE A 53 14.78 -10.03 -10.39
C PHE A 53 16.08 -9.46 -10.97
N GLY A 54 17.16 -9.50 -10.20
CA GLY A 54 18.50 -9.03 -10.58
C GLY A 54 18.67 -7.52 -10.42
N LYS A 55 19.92 -7.06 -10.26
CA LYS A 55 20.27 -5.64 -10.03
C LYS A 55 19.74 -4.66 -11.08
N LYS A 56 19.41 -5.15 -12.28
CA LYS A 56 18.93 -4.32 -13.40
C LYS A 56 17.58 -3.66 -13.15
N ILE A 57 16.80 -4.11 -12.16
CA ILE A 57 15.54 -3.46 -11.77
C ILE A 57 15.77 -2.17 -10.96
N TYR A 58 17.01 -1.87 -10.55
CA TYR A 58 17.35 -0.61 -9.90
C TYR A 58 18.33 0.18 -10.78
N ARG A 59 18.08 1.48 -10.97
CA ARG A 59 18.99 2.43 -11.63
C ARG A 59 19.27 3.59 -10.68
N GLN A 60 20.54 3.88 -10.41
CA GLN A 60 20.94 4.96 -9.49
C GLN A 60 20.21 4.87 -8.14
N ASN A 61 20.08 3.66 -7.58
CA ASN A 61 19.32 3.36 -6.36
C ASN A 61 17.82 3.70 -6.40
N LYS A 62 17.23 3.85 -7.59
CA LYS A 62 15.78 4.00 -7.78
C LYS A 62 15.22 2.80 -8.52
N LEU A 63 14.03 2.35 -8.10
CA LEU A 63 13.33 1.24 -8.76
C LEU A 63 12.92 1.65 -10.19
N ASP A 64 13.35 0.86 -11.17
CA ASP A 64 12.87 0.89 -12.56
C ASP A 64 11.53 0.15 -12.62
N ARG A 65 10.45 0.91 -12.41
CA ARG A 65 9.09 0.37 -12.25
C ARG A 65 8.57 -0.28 -13.52
N GLU A 66 8.87 0.31 -14.67
CA GLU A 66 8.49 -0.25 -15.98
C GLU A 66 9.17 -1.60 -16.20
N ARG A 67 10.45 -1.70 -15.84
CA ARG A 67 11.19 -2.96 -15.94
C ARG A 67 10.67 -4.01 -14.98
N LEU A 68 10.43 -3.66 -13.72
CA LEU A 68 9.83 -4.61 -12.77
C LEU A 68 8.45 -5.06 -13.25
N ALA A 69 7.59 -4.13 -13.68
CA ALA A 69 6.27 -4.44 -14.23
C ALA A 69 6.39 -5.41 -15.41
N THR A 70 7.26 -5.14 -16.37
CA THR A 70 7.49 -6.03 -17.53
C THR A 70 7.91 -7.44 -17.10
N LEU A 71 8.68 -7.58 -16.01
CA LEU A 71 9.13 -8.88 -15.51
C LEU A 71 8.04 -9.69 -14.79
N ILE A 72 7.01 -9.02 -14.24
CA ILE A 72 5.98 -9.64 -13.39
C ILE A 72 4.57 -9.64 -14.01
N PHE A 73 4.26 -8.78 -14.98
CA PHE A 73 2.90 -8.48 -15.45
C PHE A 73 2.09 -9.72 -15.88
N ASN A 74 2.74 -10.72 -16.49
CA ASN A 74 2.09 -11.96 -16.94
C ASN A 74 2.45 -13.19 -16.09
N ASP A 75 2.96 -12.99 -14.88
CA ASP A 75 3.40 -14.09 -14.01
C ASP A 75 2.88 -13.89 -12.59
N GLU A 76 1.72 -14.51 -12.31
CA GLU A 76 1.07 -14.45 -11.00
C GLU A 76 1.99 -14.92 -9.85
N LYS A 77 2.90 -15.86 -10.12
CA LYS A 77 3.84 -16.34 -9.09
C LYS A 77 4.84 -15.24 -8.74
N LYS A 78 5.32 -14.49 -9.72
CA LYS A 78 6.20 -13.34 -9.48
C LYS A 78 5.46 -12.18 -8.81
N ILE A 79 4.23 -11.88 -9.21
CA ILE A 79 3.39 -10.88 -8.55
C ILE A 79 3.22 -11.24 -7.07
N LYS A 80 2.85 -12.50 -6.77
CA LYS A 80 2.74 -12.99 -5.39
C LYS A 80 4.06 -12.85 -4.63
N LYS A 81 5.22 -13.15 -5.24
CA LYS A 81 6.53 -12.96 -4.60
C LYS A 81 6.79 -11.49 -4.24
N VAL A 82 6.52 -10.56 -5.16
CA VAL A 82 6.67 -9.12 -4.87
C VAL A 82 5.76 -8.71 -3.70
N ASN A 83 4.50 -9.12 -3.73
CA ASN A 83 3.52 -8.82 -2.69
C ASN A 83 3.93 -9.39 -1.33
N LEU A 84 4.45 -10.62 -1.27
CA LEU A 84 4.93 -11.24 -0.03
C LEU A 84 6.15 -10.51 0.58
N ILE A 85 6.97 -9.87 -0.24
CA ILE A 85 8.10 -9.06 0.21
C ILE A 85 7.61 -7.70 0.74
N VAL A 86 6.72 -7.06 -0.03
CA VAL A 86 6.34 -5.66 0.20
C VAL A 86 5.29 -5.52 1.30
N HIS A 87 4.26 -6.36 1.34
CA HIS A 87 3.12 -6.17 2.25
C HIS A 87 3.49 -6.21 3.74
N PRO A 88 4.35 -7.14 4.24
CA PRO A 88 4.74 -7.13 5.65
C PRO A 88 5.43 -5.81 6.04
N ILE A 89 6.31 -5.29 5.17
CA ILE A 89 7.07 -4.08 5.46
C ILE A 89 6.17 -2.83 5.41
N VAL A 90 5.23 -2.79 4.47
CA VAL A 90 4.19 -1.73 4.43
C VAL A 90 3.29 -1.80 5.66
N PHE A 91 2.98 -3.00 6.15
CA PHE A 91 2.18 -3.18 7.34
C PHE A 91 2.90 -2.64 8.59
N GLU A 92 4.16 -3.02 8.80
CA GLU A 92 4.97 -2.47 9.90
C GLU A 92 5.10 -0.95 9.82
N HIS A 93 5.35 -0.42 8.61
CA HIS A 93 5.39 1.03 8.40
C HIS A 93 4.06 1.71 8.72
N PHE A 94 2.92 1.08 8.40
CA PHE A 94 1.60 1.59 8.80
C PHE A 94 1.44 1.59 10.32
N LEU A 95 1.90 0.56 11.03
CA LEU A 95 1.84 0.51 12.49
C LEU A 95 2.66 1.63 13.13
N SER A 96 3.92 1.79 12.72
CA SER A 96 4.76 2.91 13.19
C SER A 96 4.14 4.26 12.88
N TRP A 97 3.60 4.43 11.67
CA TRP A 97 2.93 5.67 11.28
C TRP A 97 1.69 5.93 12.13
N ALA A 98 0.90 4.90 12.46
CA ALA A 98 -0.28 5.04 13.31
C ALA A 98 0.11 5.40 14.75
N GLU A 99 1.20 4.85 15.29
CA GLU A 99 1.69 5.21 16.63
C GLU A 99 2.08 6.70 16.73
N LEU A 100 2.60 7.28 15.64
CA LEU A 100 2.90 8.71 15.54
C LEU A 100 1.66 9.61 15.50
N HIS A 101 0.47 9.03 15.32
CA HIS A 101 -0.82 9.73 15.27
C HIS A 101 -1.75 9.29 16.42
N ASN A 102 -1.19 8.80 17.53
CA ASN A 102 -1.97 8.26 18.64
C ASN A 102 -2.90 9.27 19.34
N GLU A 103 -2.72 10.56 19.10
CA GLU A 103 -3.57 11.65 19.58
C GLU A 103 -4.94 11.69 18.91
N TYR A 104 -5.09 11.05 17.74
CA TYR A 104 -6.35 10.96 17.03
C TYR A 104 -7.19 9.79 17.55
N SER A 105 -8.52 9.95 17.60
CA SER A 105 -9.42 8.85 17.97
C SER A 105 -9.35 7.68 16.97
N TYR A 106 -9.06 7.99 15.70
CA TYR A 106 -8.89 7.01 14.64
C TYR A 106 -7.98 7.52 13.52
N VAL A 107 -7.40 6.57 12.79
CA VAL A 107 -6.65 6.80 11.55
C VAL A 107 -7.22 5.96 10.42
N ILE A 108 -6.98 6.40 9.19
CA ILE A 108 -7.42 5.70 7.99
C ILE A 108 -6.25 5.06 7.27
N LYS A 109 -6.43 3.82 6.83
CA LYS A 109 -5.58 3.10 5.87
C LYS A 109 -6.35 2.91 4.57
N GLU A 110 -5.94 3.61 3.52
CA GLU A 110 -6.48 3.41 2.18
C GLU A 110 -5.63 2.37 1.42
N ALA A 111 -6.31 1.39 0.83
CA ALA A 111 -5.69 0.38 -0.02
C ALA A 111 -6.68 -0.14 -1.07
N ALA A 112 -6.21 -0.25 -2.33
CA ALA A 112 -7.00 -0.82 -3.42
C ALA A 112 -7.25 -2.33 -3.24
N ILE A 113 -6.30 -3.06 -2.67
CA ILE A 113 -6.33 -4.53 -2.50
C ILE A 113 -6.33 -4.93 -1.02
N LEU A 114 -7.31 -4.40 -0.27
CA LEU A 114 -7.33 -4.54 1.19
C LEU A 114 -7.53 -6.00 1.64
N PHE A 115 -8.40 -6.75 0.97
CA PHE A 115 -8.74 -8.12 1.33
C PHE A 115 -7.71 -9.12 0.76
N GLU A 116 -7.25 -8.89 -0.46
CA GLU A 116 -6.28 -9.74 -1.16
C GLU A 116 -4.91 -9.72 -0.47
N SER A 117 -4.56 -8.59 0.15
CA SER A 117 -3.35 -8.46 0.98
C SER A 117 -3.53 -8.99 2.41
N GLY A 118 -4.76 -9.34 2.84
CA GLY A 118 -5.09 -9.71 4.21
C GLY A 118 -4.99 -8.56 5.21
N ALA A 119 -4.87 -7.32 4.73
CA ALA A 119 -4.73 -6.13 5.56
C ALA A 119 -5.99 -5.80 6.38
N ASP A 120 -7.15 -6.28 5.93
CA ASP A 120 -8.45 -6.21 6.60
C ASP A 120 -8.42 -6.79 8.03
N LYS A 121 -7.63 -7.85 8.24
CA LYS A 121 -7.51 -8.54 9.55
C LYS A 121 -6.87 -7.69 10.64
N HIS A 122 -6.23 -6.58 10.26
CA HIS A 122 -5.53 -5.69 11.18
C HIS A 122 -6.24 -4.32 11.35
N LEU A 123 -7.50 -4.24 10.92
CA LEU A 123 -8.33 -3.05 10.97
C LEU A 123 -9.57 -3.30 11.83
N ASP A 124 -10.02 -2.27 12.54
CA ASP A 124 -11.18 -2.35 13.43
C ASP A 124 -12.50 -2.16 12.65
N LYS A 125 -12.45 -1.38 11.56
CA LYS A 125 -13.59 -1.06 10.69
C LYS A 125 -13.13 -0.95 9.25
N ILE A 126 -14.05 -1.20 8.32
CA ILE A 126 -13.80 -1.07 6.88
C ILE A 126 -14.93 -0.25 6.27
N ILE A 127 -14.56 0.74 5.47
CA ILE A 127 -15.45 1.56 4.65
C ILE A 127 -15.19 1.18 3.19
N THR A 128 -16.22 0.70 2.51
CA THR A 128 -16.17 0.41 1.08
C THR A 128 -16.80 1.55 0.31
N VAL A 129 -16.04 2.16 -0.60
CA VAL A 129 -16.51 3.20 -1.51
C VAL A 129 -16.91 2.55 -2.83
N SER A 130 -18.17 2.73 -3.22
CA SER A 130 -18.76 2.17 -4.44
C SER A 130 -19.42 3.26 -5.29
N ALA A 131 -19.41 3.06 -6.60
CA ALA A 131 -20.16 3.85 -7.59
C ALA A 131 -20.77 2.89 -8.63
N PRO A 132 -21.86 3.26 -9.32
CA PRO A 132 -22.39 2.48 -10.43
C PRO A 132 -21.35 2.25 -11.53
N GLU A 133 -21.45 1.11 -12.21
CA GLU A 133 -20.68 0.87 -13.45
C GLU A 133 -21.16 1.82 -14.55
N ALA A 134 -20.23 2.28 -15.38
CA ALA A 134 -20.50 3.17 -16.51
C ALA A 134 -21.02 2.41 -17.74
#